data_AF-A0A7S4NY04-F1
#
_entry.id   AF-A0A7S4NY04-F1
#
_cell.length_a   1.000
_cell.length_b   1.000
_cell.length_c   1.000
_cell.angle_alpha   90.00
_cell.angle_beta   90.00
_cell.angle_gamma   90.00
#
_symmetry.space_group_name_H-M   'P 1'
#
loop_
_entity.id
_entity.type
_entity.pdbx_description
1 polymer ?
#
loop_
_entity_poly.entity_id
_entity_poly.type
_entity_poly.pdbx_seq_one_letter_code
_entity_poly.pdbx_strand_id
1 'polypeptide(L)'
;EEQFQSVFRQTLRPAEVHVFQNEDHVDVDSVVHRAQSARPDINIRLTKLSMNTKFHGRFHLAGQLSTHFVSVWDDDIVPGRDWLRSCVEYSLDHGLALVGCNSRNIVRILHNHEWHAKQEEAERGGAGPVDFVGQCWTLWREHLRHFLHARPVTWSTGEDIQ
;
A
#
# COMPACT_ATOMS: atom_id res chain seq x y z
N GLU A 1 -4.80 16.08 0.93
CA GLU A 1 -3.75 16.91 1.59
C GLU A 1 -3.26 16.30 2.91
N GLU A 2 -4.15 15.79 3.75
CA GLU A 2 -3.79 15.15 5.03
C GLU A 2 -2.79 13.99 4.88
N GLN A 3 -3.01 13.08 3.92
CA GLN A 3 -2.08 11.97 3.65
C GLN A 3 -0.67 12.46 3.27
N PHE A 4 -0.53 13.56 2.52
CA PHE A 4 0.80 14.13 2.27
C PHE A 4 1.49 14.58 3.55
N GLN A 5 0.75 15.18 4.48
CA GLN A 5 1.32 15.60 5.78
C GLN A 5 1.80 14.40 6.60
N SER A 6 1.12 13.26 6.56
CA SER A 6 1.58 12.05 7.24
C SER A 6 2.80 11.43 6.57
N VAL A 7 2.87 11.41 5.23
CA VAL A 7 4.08 11.03 4.46
C VAL A 7 5.28 11.88 4.90
N PHE A 8 5.07 13.20 4.96
CA PHE A 8 6.12 14.17 5.28
C PHE A 8 6.68 14.06 6.69
N ARG A 9 5.91 13.48 7.61
CA ARG A 9 6.26 13.28 9.02
C ARG A 9 6.86 11.91 9.32
N GLN A 10 6.94 11.01 8.33
CA GLN A 10 7.53 9.68 8.52
C GLN A 10 8.96 9.78 9.06
N THR A 11 9.29 9.00 10.09
CA THR A 11 10.65 8.98 10.66
C THR A 11 11.64 8.20 9.80
N LEU A 12 11.16 7.26 8.98
CA LEU A 12 11.89 6.73 7.84
C LEU A 12 11.41 7.50 6.59
N ARG A 13 12.27 8.33 6.01
CA ARG A 13 11.89 9.18 4.87
C ARG A 13 11.76 8.34 3.59
N PRO A 14 10.67 8.52 2.80
CA PRO A 14 10.59 7.89 1.48
C PRO A 14 11.62 8.50 0.54
N ALA A 15 12.22 7.68 -0.32
CA ALA A 15 13.12 8.16 -1.38
C ALA A 15 12.34 8.90 -2.49
N GLU A 16 11.15 8.42 -2.80
CA GLU A 16 10.21 9.02 -3.74
C GLU A 16 8.77 8.70 -3.33
N VAL A 17 7.84 9.54 -3.77
CA VAL A 17 6.40 9.40 -3.53
C VAL A 17 5.70 9.43 -4.87
N HIS A 18 4.91 8.40 -5.16
CA HIS A 18 4.14 8.30 -6.39
C HIS A 18 2.66 8.40 -6.08
N VAL A 19 1.99 9.40 -6.63
CA VAL A 19 0.53 9.47 -6.68
C VAL A 19 0.07 8.77 -7.94
N PHE A 20 -0.77 7.75 -7.77
CA PHE A 20 -1.29 6.94 -8.87
C PHE A 20 -2.77 7.26 -9.06
N GLN A 21 -3.15 7.65 -10.28
CA GLN A 21 -4.53 7.98 -10.61
C GLN A 21 -4.99 7.21 -11.84
N ASN A 22 -6.13 6.53 -11.70
CA ASN A 22 -6.89 5.96 -12.81
C ASN A 22 -7.92 6.97 -13.30
N GLU A 23 -7.93 7.20 -14.61
CA GLU A 23 -8.85 8.11 -15.29
C GLU A 23 -8.79 9.54 -14.69
N ASP A 24 -9.58 10.48 -15.19
CA ASP A 24 -9.58 11.87 -14.71
C ASP A 24 -10.88 12.20 -13.96
N HIS A 25 -11.28 11.33 -13.02
CA HIS A 25 -12.50 11.54 -12.21
C HIS A 25 -12.32 12.61 -11.13
N VAL A 26 -11.07 12.84 -10.70
CA VAL A 26 -10.70 13.80 -9.65
C VAL A 26 -9.48 14.59 -10.13
N ASP A 27 -9.48 15.90 -9.95
CA ASP A 27 -8.29 16.73 -10.17
C ASP A 27 -7.36 16.65 -8.95
N VAL A 28 -6.27 15.89 -9.08
CA VAL A 28 -5.22 15.80 -8.07
C VAL A 28 -4.00 16.68 -8.39
N ASP A 29 -3.94 17.28 -9.59
CA ASP A 29 -2.77 18.02 -10.07
C ASP A 29 -2.47 19.19 -9.13
N SER A 30 -3.50 19.93 -8.73
CA SER A 30 -3.33 21.07 -7.82
C SER A 30 -2.81 20.65 -6.44
N VAL A 31 -3.23 19.49 -5.94
CA VAL A 31 -2.81 18.96 -4.63
C VAL A 31 -1.36 18.46 -4.71
N VAL A 32 -1.00 17.74 -5.78
CA VAL A 32 0.36 17.27 -6.02
C VAL A 32 1.32 18.45 -6.19
N HIS A 33 0.94 19.47 -6.95
CA HIS A 33 1.77 20.66 -7.14
C HIS A 33 2.03 21.42 -5.83
N ARG A 34 1.00 21.55 -4.99
CA ARG A 34 1.15 22.11 -3.63
C ARG A 34 2.10 21.26 -2.78
N ALA A 35 1.98 19.93 -2.84
CA ALA A 35 2.86 19.01 -2.10
C ALA A 35 4.32 19.10 -2.56
N GLN A 36 4.58 19.14 -3.86
CA GLN A 36 5.91 19.35 -4.46
C GLN A 36 6.51 20.68 -4.01
N SER A 37 5.72 21.75 -4.02
CA SER A 37 6.16 23.08 -3.58
C SER A 37 6.45 23.14 -2.08
N ALA A 38 5.66 22.43 -1.26
CA ALA A 38 5.83 22.40 0.19
C ALA A 38 7.03 21.55 0.63
N ARG A 39 7.40 20.52 -0.13
CA ARG A 39 8.51 19.59 0.16
C ARG A 39 9.35 19.31 -1.09
N PRO A 40 10.11 20.31 -1.57
CA PRO A 40 10.97 20.15 -2.75
C PRO A 40 12.12 19.16 -2.53
N ASP A 41 12.40 18.76 -1.28
CA ASP A 41 13.39 17.75 -0.92
C ASP A 41 12.90 16.30 -1.15
N ILE A 42 11.60 16.10 -1.41
CA ILE A 42 11.01 14.79 -1.71
C ILE A 42 10.66 14.73 -3.20
N ASN A 43 11.14 13.69 -3.90
CA ASN A 43 10.75 13.45 -5.29
C ASN A 43 9.30 12.92 -5.35
N ILE A 44 8.34 13.84 -5.54
CA ILE A 44 6.91 13.52 -5.67
C ILE A 44 6.52 13.50 -7.14
N ARG A 45 5.95 12.40 -7.61
CA ARG A 45 5.54 12.16 -9.01
C ARG A 45 4.06 11.82 -9.10
N LEU A 46 3.41 12.30 -10.16
CA LEU A 46 2.03 11.94 -10.51
C LEU A 46 2.06 11.01 -11.72
N THR A 47 1.44 9.85 -11.59
CA THR A 47 1.23 8.88 -12.67
C THR A 47 -0.26 8.77 -12.94
N LYS A 48 -0.69 9.16 -14.14
CA LYS A 48 -2.07 9.06 -14.60
C LYS A 48 -2.21 8.00 -15.69
N LEU A 49 -3.26 7.20 -15.59
CA LEU A 49 -3.66 6.25 -16.64
C LEU A 49 -5.00 6.68 -17.21
N SER A 50 -5.11 6.66 -18.54
CA SER A 50 -6.39 6.94 -19.22
C SER A 50 -7.42 5.81 -19.09
N MET A 51 -7.01 4.65 -18.55
CA MET A 51 -7.88 3.49 -18.33
C MET A 51 -7.98 3.16 -16.84
N ASN A 52 -9.13 2.62 -16.44
CA ASN A 52 -9.33 2.13 -15.08
C ASN A 52 -8.66 0.77 -14.86
N THR A 53 -7.48 0.76 -14.23
CA THR A 53 -6.82 -0.49 -13.80
C THR A 53 -7.36 -1.04 -12.48
N LYS A 54 -8.46 -0.47 -11.98
CA LYS A 54 -9.06 -0.74 -10.67
C LYS A 54 -7.98 -0.71 -9.59
N PHE A 55 -7.80 -1.80 -8.88
CA PHE A 55 -6.91 -1.88 -7.74
C PHE A 55 -5.51 -2.43 -8.05
N HIS A 56 -5.31 -3.03 -9.24
CA HIS A 56 -4.07 -3.77 -9.54
C HIS A 56 -2.95 -2.87 -10.09
N GLY A 57 -3.29 -1.77 -10.77
CA GLY A 57 -2.29 -0.96 -11.48
C GLY A 57 -1.25 -0.29 -10.56
N ARG A 58 -1.64 0.07 -9.32
CA ARG A 58 -0.73 0.66 -8.33
C ARG A 58 0.44 -0.28 -7.98
N PHE A 59 0.20 -1.60 -7.95
CA PHE A 59 1.24 -2.60 -7.72
C PHE A 59 2.15 -2.80 -8.94
N HIS A 60 1.63 -2.61 -10.15
CA HIS A 60 2.46 -2.62 -11.37
C HIS A 60 3.45 -1.45 -11.35
N LEU A 61 3.00 -0.24 -11.00
CA LEU A 61 3.89 0.91 -10.82
C LEU A 61 4.92 0.65 -9.72
N ALA A 62 4.49 0.16 -8.56
CA ALA A 62 5.38 -0.15 -7.43
C ALA A 62 6.50 -1.13 -7.82
N GLY A 63 6.20 -2.12 -8.68
CA GLY A 63 7.20 -3.09 -9.17
C GLY A 63 8.31 -2.48 -10.03
N GLN A 64 8.05 -1.33 -10.67
CA GLN A 64 9.01 -0.62 -11.52
C GLN A 64 9.93 0.34 -10.75
N LEU A 65 9.68 0.57 -9.45
CA LEU A 65 10.49 1.49 -8.65
C LEU A 65 11.89 0.91 -8.39
N SER A 66 12.87 1.79 -8.13
CA SER A 66 14.27 1.37 -7.91
C SER A 66 14.60 1.01 -6.46
N THR A 67 13.68 1.29 -5.53
CA THR A 67 13.88 1.07 -4.10
C THR A 67 13.78 -0.40 -3.71
N HIS A 68 14.43 -0.76 -2.61
CA HIS A 68 14.36 -2.11 -2.04
C HIS A 68 13.00 -2.42 -1.40
N PHE A 69 12.47 -1.47 -0.63
CA PHE A 69 11.13 -1.52 -0.08
C PHE A 69 10.22 -0.56 -0.82
N VAL A 70 8.97 -0.98 -1.01
CA VAL A 70 7.88 -0.14 -1.50
C VAL A 70 6.75 -0.19 -0.51
N SER A 71 6.01 0.92 -0.42
CA SER A 71 4.80 1.01 0.38
C SER A 71 3.68 1.58 -0.49
N VAL A 72 2.53 0.91 -0.51
CA VAL A 72 1.38 1.23 -1.36
C VAL A 72 0.19 1.51 -0.44
N TRP A 73 -0.44 2.67 -0.55
CA TRP A 73 -1.53 3.10 0.33
C TRP A 73 -2.76 3.49 -0.50
N ASP A 74 -3.94 3.14 -0.04
CA ASP A 74 -5.19 3.73 -0.52
C ASP A 74 -5.26 5.23 -0.14
N ASP A 75 -6.08 6.00 -0.86
CA ASP A 75 -6.13 7.47 -0.74
C ASP A 75 -6.84 7.97 0.53
N ASP A 76 -7.52 7.08 1.24
CA ASP A 76 -8.19 7.32 2.52
C ASP A 76 -7.34 6.90 3.74
N ILE A 77 -6.08 6.47 3.53
CA ILE A 77 -5.19 6.03 4.61
C ILE A 77 -4.25 7.14 5.07
N VAL A 78 -4.26 7.41 6.38
CA VAL A 78 -3.34 8.34 7.04
C VAL A 78 -2.46 7.57 8.04
N PRO A 79 -1.26 7.13 7.65
CA PRO A 79 -0.42 6.34 8.53
C PRO A 79 0.19 7.14 9.68
N GLY A 80 0.44 6.43 10.78
CA GLY A 80 1.17 6.97 11.93
C GLY A 80 2.61 7.36 11.59
N ARG A 81 3.19 8.24 12.41
CA ARG A 81 4.52 8.85 12.19
C ARG A 81 5.66 7.85 11.98
N ASP A 82 5.58 6.68 12.62
CA ASP A 82 6.63 5.66 12.58
C ASP A 82 6.26 4.45 11.71
N TRP A 83 5.20 4.57 10.90
CA TRP A 83 4.67 3.45 10.11
C TRP A 83 5.70 2.81 9.19
N LEU A 84 6.32 3.58 8.29
CA LEU A 84 7.31 3.04 7.34
C LEU A 84 8.49 2.38 8.04
N ARG A 85 9.01 3.02 9.11
CA ARG A 85 10.09 2.48 9.93
C ARG A 85 9.69 1.14 10.53
N SER A 86 8.56 1.11 11.22
CA SER A 86 8.06 -0.09 11.91
C SER A 86 7.81 -1.24 10.95
N CYS A 87 7.23 -0.97 9.77
CA CYS A 87 7.00 -1.99 8.76
C CYS A 87 8.31 -2.56 8.20
N VAL A 88 9.30 -1.70 7.89
CA VAL A 88 10.58 -2.15 7.33
C VAL A 88 11.37 -2.94 8.37
N GLU A 89 11.47 -2.46 9.61
CA GLU A 89 12.14 -3.17 10.71
C GLU A 89 11.48 -4.53 10.96
N TYR A 90 10.15 -4.57 11.09
CA TYR A 90 9.43 -5.84 11.28
C TYR A 90 9.64 -6.79 10.10
N SER A 91 9.58 -6.30 8.86
CA SER A 91 9.81 -7.10 7.66
C SER A 91 11.20 -7.75 7.66
N LEU A 92 12.24 -6.97 7.99
CA LEU A 92 13.62 -7.45 8.08
C LEU A 92 13.78 -8.53 9.16
N ASP A 93 13.18 -8.34 10.33
CA ASP A 93 13.23 -9.30 11.43
C ASP A 93 12.46 -10.60 11.16
N HIS A 94 11.55 -10.58 10.18
CA HIS A 94 10.67 -11.70 9.83
C HIS A 94 10.88 -12.19 8.39
N GLY A 95 12.12 -12.17 7.90
CA GLY A 95 12.48 -12.81 6.62
C GLY A 95 11.90 -12.13 5.39
N LEU A 96 11.86 -10.79 5.40
CA LEU A 96 11.28 -9.94 4.34
C LEU A 96 9.76 -10.10 4.17
N ALA A 97 9.05 -10.35 5.28
CA ALA A 97 7.60 -10.45 5.28
C ALA A 97 6.91 -9.19 4.71
N LEU A 98 5.78 -9.38 4.04
CA LEU A 98 4.86 -8.29 3.72
C LEU A 98 4.19 -7.82 5.02
N VAL A 99 4.21 -6.51 5.28
CA VAL A 99 3.62 -5.89 6.46
C VAL A 99 2.56 -4.88 6.03
N GLY A 100 1.39 -4.90 6.64
CA GLY A 100 0.30 -4.00 6.27
C GLY A 100 -0.68 -3.74 7.41
N CYS A 101 -1.78 -3.05 7.10
CA CYS A 101 -2.89 -2.84 8.04
C CYS A 101 -4.12 -3.64 7.60
N ASN A 102 -5.25 -3.46 8.30
CA ASN A 102 -6.52 -4.06 7.92
C ASN A 102 -6.40 -5.59 7.70
N SER A 103 -5.79 -6.30 8.66
CA SER A 103 -5.50 -7.73 8.57
C SER A 103 -6.74 -8.62 8.51
N ARG A 104 -6.60 -9.78 7.87
CA ARG A 104 -7.65 -10.80 7.67
C ARG A 104 -7.10 -12.22 7.83
N ASN A 105 -7.94 -13.13 8.33
CA ASN A 105 -7.62 -14.56 8.49
C ASN A 105 -8.65 -15.42 7.74
N ILE A 106 -8.26 -16.11 6.67
CA ILE A 106 -9.12 -16.87 5.76
C ILE A 106 -9.87 -17.99 6.47
N VAL A 107 -9.23 -18.68 7.42
CA VAL A 107 -9.86 -19.79 8.16
C VAL A 107 -11.04 -19.26 8.98
N ARG A 108 -10.85 -18.15 9.69
CA ARG A 108 -11.94 -17.52 10.46
C ARG A 108 -13.04 -16.96 9.58
N ILE A 109 -12.69 -16.43 8.40
CA ILE A 109 -13.66 -15.99 7.39
C ILE A 109 -14.51 -17.17 6.90
N LEU A 110 -13.90 -18.31 6.58
CA LEU A 110 -14.62 -19.48 6.07
C LEU A 110 -15.53 -20.13 7.15
N HIS A 111 -15.17 -20.01 8.42
CA HIS A 111 -15.98 -20.50 9.54
C HIS A 111 -17.11 -19.56 9.94
N ASN A 112 -17.03 -18.28 9.58
CA ASN A 112 -18.07 -17.32 9.82
C ASN A 112 -18.96 -17.28 8.56
N HIS A 113 -20.21 -17.74 8.63
CA HIS A 113 -21.15 -17.80 7.49
C HIS A 113 -21.55 -16.42 6.91
N GLU A 114 -20.77 -15.38 7.20
CA GLU A 114 -20.90 -14.02 6.70
C GLU A 114 -20.07 -13.87 5.42
N TRP A 115 -20.67 -13.33 4.36
CA TRP A 115 -20.03 -13.10 3.06
C TRP A 115 -19.00 -11.96 3.03
N HIS A 116 -18.52 -11.51 4.20
CA HIS A 116 -17.57 -10.41 4.30
C HIS A 116 -16.48 -10.72 5.32
N ALA A 117 -15.23 -10.43 4.92
CA ALA A 117 -14.07 -10.58 5.77
C ALA A 117 -14.01 -9.41 6.77
N LYS A 118 -14.27 -9.67 8.06
CA LYS A 118 -14.14 -8.66 9.12
C LYS A 118 -12.67 -8.39 9.42
N GLN A 119 -12.36 -7.13 9.73
CA GLN A 119 -11.03 -6.77 10.23
C GLN A 119 -10.77 -7.51 11.52
N GLU A 120 -9.66 -8.23 11.52
CA GLU A 120 -9.19 -8.90 12.72
C GLU A 120 -7.91 -8.23 13.16
N GLU A 121 -7.90 -7.72 14.38
CA GLU A 121 -6.66 -7.29 15.02
C GLU A 121 -5.75 -8.51 15.18
N ALA A 122 -4.48 -8.37 14.80
CA ALA A 122 -3.51 -9.42 15.05
C ALA A 122 -3.42 -9.72 16.56
N GLU A 123 -3.33 -10.99 16.92
CA GLU A 123 -3.52 -11.51 18.28
C GLU A 123 -2.59 -10.91 19.34
N ARG A 124 -1.48 -10.27 18.94
CA ARG A 124 -0.51 -9.64 19.85
C ARG A 124 -0.54 -8.11 19.78
N GLY A 125 -1.69 -7.51 20.05
CA GLY A 125 -1.81 -6.05 20.18
C GLY A 125 -1.50 -5.29 18.88
N GLY A 126 -1.88 -5.86 17.73
CA GLY A 126 -1.77 -5.20 16.42
C GLY A 126 -0.60 -5.68 15.53
N ALA A 127 0.25 -6.61 15.98
CA ALA A 127 1.27 -7.24 15.14
C ALA A 127 1.22 -8.77 15.27
N GLY A 128 1.25 -9.49 14.14
CA GLY A 128 1.23 -10.95 14.12
C GLY A 128 0.95 -11.54 12.73
N PRO A 129 1.14 -12.86 12.55
CA PRO A 129 0.88 -13.51 11.28
C PRO A 129 -0.61 -13.52 10.97
N VAL A 130 -0.93 -13.19 9.72
CA VAL A 130 -2.29 -13.12 9.16
C VAL A 130 -2.23 -13.61 7.72
N ASP A 131 -3.38 -13.97 7.14
CA ASP A 131 -3.40 -14.53 5.79
C ASP A 131 -3.23 -13.46 4.72
N PHE A 132 -3.85 -12.29 4.91
CA PHE A 132 -3.65 -11.12 4.04
C PHE A 132 -3.96 -9.81 4.77
N VAL A 133 -3.56 -8.70 4.15
CA VAL A 133 -3.71 -7.33 4.64
C VAL A 133 -4.33 -6.47 3.56
N GLY A 134 -4.95 -5.35 3.95
CA GLY A 134 -5.66 -4.46 3.05
C GLY A 134 -5.26 -3.00 3.24
N GLN A 135 -5.62 -2.14 2.30
CA GLN A 135 -5.48 -0.66 2.31
C GLN A 135 -4.06 -0.08 2.41
N CYS A 136 -3.10 -0.81 2.99
CA CYS A 136 -1.72 -0.39 3.11
C CYS A 136 -0.79 -1.61 3.14
N TRP A 137 0.19 -1.64 2.24
CA TRP A 137 1.15 -2.74 2.10
C TRP A 137 2.56 -2.16 2.06
N THR A 138 3.45 -2.65 2.91
CA THR A 138 4.89 -2.40 2.85
C THR A 138 5.60 -3.73 2.66
N LEU A 139 6.38 -3.84 1.60
CA LEU A 139 7.00 -5.09 1.20
C LEU A 139 8.35 -4.86 0.53
N TRP A 140 9.21 -5.89 0.62
CA TRP A 140 10.39 -5.96 -0.22
C TRP A 140 9.95 -6.08 -1.68
N ARG A 141 10.32 -5.09 -2.51
CA ARG A 141 9.78 -4.87 -3.86
C ARG A 141 9.83 -6.11 -4.75
N GLU A 142 10.87 -6.93 -4.65
CA GLU A 142 10.99 -8.14 -5.47
C GLU A 142 9.87 -9.15 -5.20
N HIS A 143 9.14 -9.09 -4.08
CA HIS A 143 7.96 -9.93 -3.87
C HIS A 143 6.85 -9.64 -4.89
N LEU A 144 6.79 -8.42 -5.43
CA LEU A 144 5.84 -8.09 -6.49
C LEU A 144 6.04 -8.92 -7.76
N ARG A 145 7.20 -9.57 -7.96
CA ARG A 145 7.35 -10.53 -9.07
C ARG A 145 6.35 -11.69 -8.98
N HIS A 146 5.95 -12.10 -7.78
CA HIS A 146 4.96 -13.15 -7.57
C HIS A 146 3.57 -12.64 -7.93
N PHE A 147 3.22 -11.45 -7.45
CA PHE A 147 1.98 -10.76 -7.80
C PHE A 147 1.86 -10.54 -9.32
N LEU A 148 2.90 -10.02 -9.97
CA LEU A 148 2.91 -9.71 -11.40
C LEU A 148 2.96 -10.96 -12.30
N HIS A 149 3.50 -12.07 -11.79
CA HIS A 149 3.52 -13.34 -12.52
C HIS A 149 2.17 -14.07 -12.44
N ALA A 150 1.45 -13.93 -11.32
CA ALA A 150 0.16 -14.56 -11.14
C ALA A 150 -0.90 -13.91 -12.04
N ARG A 151 -1.75 -14.74 -12.66
CA ARG A 151 -2.96 -14.25 -13.34
C ARG A 151 -4.05 -14.05 -12.28
N PRO A 152 -4.58 -12.83 -12.10
CA PRO A 152 -5.67 -12.60 -11.16
C PRO A 152 -6.90 -13.44 -11.53
N VAL A 153 -7.63 -13.90 -10.52
CA VAL A 153 -8.95 -14.55 -10.71
C VAL A 153 -9.95 -13.55 -11.30
N THR A 154 -9.87 -12.30 -10.87
CA THR A 154 -10.61 -11.17 -11.42
C THR A 154 -9.77 -9.90 -11.35
N TRP A 155 -10.01 -8.95 -12.25
CA TRP A 155 -9.38 -7.62 -12.21
C TRP A 155 -10.24 -6.58 -11.47
N SER A 156 -11.44 -6.97 -11.03
CA SER A 156 -12.40 -6.06 -10.39
C SER A 156 -12.16 -5.87 -8.90
N THR A 157 -11.47 -6.79 -8.21
CA THR A 157 -11.17 -6.82 -6.77
C THR A 157 -10.21 -7.99 -6.47
N GLY A 158 -9.80 -8.16 -5.22
CA GLY A 158 -9.04 -9.32 -4.75
C GLY A 158 -7.54 -9.19 -4.93
N GLU A 159 -7.06 -8.01 -5.26
CA GLU A 159 -5.63 -7.68 -5.35
C GLU A 159 -4.91 -7.90 -4.02
N ASP A 160 -5.62 -7.76 -2.89
CA ASP A 160 -5.07 -7.95 -1.54
C ASP A 160 -4.74 -9.42 -1.24
N ILE A 161 -5.40 -10.35 -1.94
CA ILE A 161 -5.33 -11.80 -1.74
C ILE A 161 -4.33 -12.45 -2.72
N GLN A 162 -4.04 -11.78 -3.84
CA GLN A 162 -3.17 -12.29 -4.90
C GLN A 162 -1.69 -12.29 -4.51
#